data_AF-A0A6P1DPN3-F1
#
_entry.id   AF-A0A6P1DPN3-F1
#
_cell.length_a   1.000
_cell.length_b   1.000
_cell.length_c   1.000
_cell.angle_alpha   90.00
_cell.angle_beta   90.00
_cell.angle_gamma   90.00
#
_symmetry.space_group_name_H-M   'P 1'
#
loop_
_entity.id
_entity.type
_entity.pdbx_description
1 polymer ?
#
loop_
_entity_poly.entity_id
_entity_poly.type
_entity_poly.pdbx_seq_one_letter_code
_entity_poly.pdbx_strand_id
1 'polypeptide(L)'
;MGLGGNHLFGSIGETRVTFVEKGVDENRRDFLKNLLEVNGFEVVIEEDKIKTEGDPQMYTVAVTDMTFNPTTSVFARSLKTADGRIVTQDYWNQKTDETNPHYWNYCK
;
A
#
# COMPACT_ATOMS: atom_id res chain seq x y z
N MET A 1 -6.19 -11.10 5.29
CA MET A 1 -5.15 -11.58 4.37
C MET A 1 -3.81 -11.15 4.92
N GLY A 2 -2.81 -12.04 4.93
CA GLY A 2 -1.46 -11.68 5.36
C GLY A 2 -0.80 -10.77 4.31
N LEU A 3 0.03 -9.83 4.75
CA LEU A 3 0.87 -9.05 3.83
C LEU A 3 1.82 -10.05 3.14
N GLY A 4 1.64 -10.24 1.84
CA GLY A 4 2.50 -11.10 1.05
C GLY A 4 3.91 -10.51 1.04
N GLY A 5 4.91 -11.28 1.47
CA GLY A 5 6.31 -10.85 1.51
C GLY A 5 6.99 -10.71 0.14
N ASN A 6 6.22 -10.67 -0.95
CA ASN A 6 6.77 -10.64 -2.30
C ASN A 6 7.15 -9.21 -2.67
N HIS A 7 8.45 -8.99 -2.84
CA HIS A 7 8.98 -7.75 -3.41
C HIS A 7 8.94 -7.84 -4.93
N LEU A 8 7.87 -7.33 -5.54
CA LEU A 8 7.69 -7.37 -6.99
C LEU A 8 8.31 -6.13 -7.61
N PHE A 9 9.32 -6.33 -8.44
CA PHE A 9 9.92 -5.27 -9.23
C PHE A 9 9.34 -5.24 -10.64
N GLY A 10 9.33 -4.06 -11.24
CA GLY A 10 9.01 -3.87 -12.64
C GLY A 10 9.59 -2.60 -13.22
N SER A 11 9.20 -2.34 -14.46
CA SER A 11 9.46 -1.09 -15.16
C SER A 11 8.13 -0.59 -15.71
N ILE A 12 7.74 0.62 -15.33
CA ILE A 12 6.63 1.34 -15.96
C ILE A 12 7.29 2.38 -16.87
N GLY A 13 7.21 2.16 -18.19
CA GLY A 13 7.97 2.93 -19.18
C GLY A 13 9.48 2.74 -19.03
N GLU A 14 10.22 3.83 -18.80
CA GLU A 14 11.67 3.83 -18.56
C GLU A 14 12.05 3.85 -17.07
N THR A 15 11.08 4.02 -16.16
CA THR A 15 11.33 4.13 -14.72
C THR A 15 11.18 2.77 -14.06
N ARG A 16 12.22 2.34 -13.32
CA ARG A 16 12.14 1.15 -12.47
C ARG A 16 11.29 1.47 -11.25
N VAL A 17 10.30 0.64 -11.00
CA VAL A 17 9.37 0.82 -9.90
C VAL A 17 9.20 -0.48 -9.14
N THR A 18 8.86 -0.34 -7.86
CA THR A 18 8.44 -1.44 -7.02
C THR A 18 6.92 -1.45 -6.95
N PHE A 19 6.30 -2.58 -7.28
CA PHE A 19 4.86 -2.72 -7.18
C PHE A 19 4.46 -2.91 -5.72
N VAL A 20 3.55 -2.05 -5.25
CA VAL A 20 2.96 -2.15 -3.92
C VAL A 20 1.78 -3.10 -3.96
N GLU A 21 0.83 -2.83 -4.85
CA GLU A 21 -0.40 -3.60 -4.97
C GLU A 21 -0.94 -3.47 -6.41
N LYS A 22 -1.39 -4.59 -6.99
CA LYS A 22 -1.96 -4.67 -8.35
C LYS A 22 -3.44 -4.99 -8.25
N GLY A 23 -4.26 -4.40 -9.13
CA GLY A 23 -5.69 -4.71 -9.17
C GLY A 23 -6.49 -4.06 -8.04
N VAL A 24 -6.22 -2.78 -7.76
CA VAL A 24 -6.72 -2.04 -6.60
C VAL A 24 -7.91 -1.16 -6.97
N ASP A 25 -8.91 -1.09 -6.10
CA ASP A 25 -10.05 -0.15 -6.23
C ASP A 25 -9.63 1.32 -6.05
N GLU A 26 -10.44 2.26 -6.56
CA GLU A 26 -10.18 3.70 -6.48
C GLU A 26 -9.97 4.20 -5.03
N ASN A 27 -10.85 3.79 -4.10
CA ASN A 27 -10.75 4.15 -2.68
C ASN A 27 -9.42 3.69 -2.05
N ARG A 28 -8.93 2.53 -2.47
CA ARG A 28 -7.72 1.92 -1.94
C ARG A 28 -6.48 2.54 -2.57
N ARG A 29 -6.53 2.88 -3.86
CA ARG A 29 -5.52 3.68 -4.55
C ARG A 29 -5.30 5.03 -3.86
N ASP A 30 -6.37 5.76 -3.58
CA ASP A 30 -6.27 7.09 -2.96
C ASP A 30 -5.70 7.05 -1.55
N PHE A 31 -6.08 6.03 -0.78
CA PHE A 31 -5.50 5.78 0.54
C PHE A 31 -3.99 5.52 0.47
N LEU A 32 -3.57 4.60 -0.41
CA LEU A 32 -2.15 4.27 -0.56
C LEU A 32 -1.34 5.47 -1.05
N LYS A 33 -1.91 6.24 -1.99
CA LYS A 33 -1.29 7.46 -2.49
C LYS A 33 -1.02 8.46 -1.37
N ASN A 34 -2.05 8.81 -0.60
CA ASN A 34 -1.93 9.77 0.52
C ASN A 34 -0.90 9.27 1.56
N LEU A 35 -1.00 8.00 1.95
CA LEU A 35 -0.08 7.41 2.93
C LEU A 35 1.37 7.47 2.46
N LEU A 36 1.64 7.12 1.21
CA LEU A 36 3.00 7.09 0.67
C LEU A 36 3.56 8.51 0.46
N GLU A 37 2.74 9.46 -0.01
CA GLU A 37 3.12 10.87 -0.18
C GLU A 37 3.49 11.53 1.15
N VAL A 38 2.72 11.27 2.22
CA VAL A 38 3.02 11.76 3.58
C VAL A 38 4.38 11.24 4.08
N ASN A 39 4.77 10.04 3.66
CA ASN A 39 6.06 9.44 4.01
C ASN A 39 7.20 9.83 3.05
N GLY A 40 6.93 10.68 2.05
CA GLY A 40 7.93 11.19 1.12
C GLY A 40 8.29 10.24 -0.03
N PHE A 41 7.45 9.24 -0.30
CA PHE A 41 7.64 8.34 -1.44
C PHE A 41 6.93 8.88 -2.68
N GLU A 42 7.56 8.77 -3.83
CA GLU A 42 6.92 9.08 -5.12
C GLU A 42 6.10 7.89 -5.58
N VAL A 43 4.80 8.11 -5.80
CA VAL A 43 3.83 7.09 -6.19
C VAL A 43 3.53 7.19 -7.68
N VAL A 44 3.73 6.09 -8.40
CA VAL A 44 3.36 5.91 -9.80
C VAL A 44 2.10 5.06 -9.85
N ILE A 45 1.07 5.53 -10.54
CA ILE A 45 -0.19 4.81 -10.70
C ILE A 45 -0.34 4.43 -12.16
N GLU A 46 -0.61 3.15 -12.41
CA GLU A 46 -0.91 2.62 -13.73
C GLU A 46 -2.36 2.11 -13.74
N GLU A 47 -3.10 2.46 -14.79
CA GLU A 47 -4.48 2.01 -14.97
C GLU A 47 -4.46 0.67 -15.70
N ASP A 48 -4.94 -0.40 -15.05
CA ASP A 48 -5.00 -1.72 -15.68
C ASP A 48 -6.07 -1.71 -16.77
N LYS A 49 -5.80 -2.34 -17.92
CA LYS A 49 -6.78 -2.39 -19.01
C LYS A 49 -8.03 -3.14 -18.55
N ILE A 50 -9.19 -2.46 -18.60
CA ILE A 50 -10.50 -3.07 -18.38
C ILE A 50 -10.65 -4.26 -19.35
N LYS A 51 -10.89 -5.46 -18.81
CA LYS A 51 -11.03 -6.68 -19.63
C LYS A 51 -12.45 -6.83 -20.21
N THR A 52 -13.45 -6.16 -19.63
CA THR A 52 -14.86 -6.28 -20.04
C THR A 52 -15.62 -4.98 -19.71
N GLU A 53 -16.44 -4.46 -20.62
CA GLU A 53 -17.11 -3.13 -20.58
C GLU A 53 -18.18 -2.93 -19.47
N GLY A 54 -18.03 -3.59 -18.32
CA GLY A 54 -18.91 -3.41 -17.15
C GLY A 54 -18.22 -3.63 -15.79
N ASP A 55 -16.92 -3.93 -15.78
CA ASP A 55 -16.16 -4.15 -14.55
C ASP A 55 -15.53 -2.84 -14.03
N PRO A 56 -15.36 -2.70 -12.71
CA PRO A 56 -14.71 -1.54 -12.12
C PRO A 56 -13.26 -1.42 -12.62
N GLN A 57 -12.88 -0.19 -12.97
CA GLN A 57 -11.51 0.15 -13.35
C GLN A 57 -10.57 -0.18 -12.18
N MET A 58 -9.61 -1.07 -12.45
CA MET A 58 -8.59 -1.43 -11.48
C MET A 58 -7.31 -0.62 -11.69
N TYR A 59 -6.59 -0.38 -10.61
CA TYR A 59 -5.37 0.39 -10.61
C TYR A 59 -4.21 -0.44 -10.06
N THR A 60 -3.03 -0.27 -10.63
CA THR A 60 -1.78 -0.76 -10.08
C THR A 60 -1.03 0.41 -9.45
N VAL A 61 -0.69 0.26 -8.16
CA VAL A 61 0.05 1.26 -7.39
C VAL A 61 1.50 0.81 -7.24
N ALA A 62 2.43 1.67 -7.64
CA ALA A 62 3.86 1.43 -7.57
C ALA A 62 4.60 2.63 -6.95
N VAL A 63 5.81 2.38 -6.47
CA VAL A 63 6.70 3.37 -5.86
C VAL A 63 8.02 3.38 -6.61
N THR A 64 8.64 4.55 -6.79
CA THR A 64 9.93 4.68 -7.50
C THR A 64 11.11 4.13 -6.68
N ASP A 65 11.00 4.12 -5.36
CA ASP A 65 11.99 3.55 -4.46
C ASP A 65 12.08 2.01 -4.62
N MET A 66 13.26 1.54 -5.02
CA MET A 66 13.57 0.12 -5.21
C MET A 66 13.70 -0.67 -3.91
N THR A 67 13.87 0.00 -2.77
CA THR A 67 14.01 -0.64 -1.46
C THR A 67 12.68 -0.80 -0.73
N PHE A 68 11.61 -0.25 -1.30
CA PHE A 68 10.30 -0.21 -0.67
C PHE A 68 9.62 -1.58 -0.66
N ASN A 69 9.61 -2.24 0.49
CA ASN A 69 8.78 -3.43 0.72
C ASN A 69 7.57 -3.04 1.59
N PRO A 70 6.31 -3.23 1.15
CA PRO A 70 5.14 -2.88 1.95
C PRO A 70 5.08 -3.65 3.27
N THR A 71 5.42 -4.95 3.24
CA THR A 71 5.43 -5.80 4.44
C THR A 71 6.46 -5.30 5.45
N THR A 72 7.70 -5.12 5.00
CA THR A 72 8.78 -4.61 5.87
C THR A 72 8.45 -3.22 6.38
N SER A 73 7.86 -2.35 5.56
CA SER A 73 7.58 -0.96 5.95
C SER A 73 6.53 -0.87 7.07
N VAL A 74 5.52 -1.76 7.04
CA VAL A 74 4.53 -1.88 8.14
C VAL A 74 5.18 -2.51 9.38
N PHE A 75 5.85 -3.65 9.25
CA PHE A 75 6.38 -4.38 10.42
C PHE A 75 7.62 -3.72 11.06
N ALA A 76 8.44 -3.03 10.29
CA ALA A 76 9.56 -2.23 10.78
C ALA A 76 9.11 -0.86 11.33
N ARG A 77 7.81 -0.55 11.28
CA ARG A 77 7.22 0.71 11.80
C ARG A 77 7.83 1.95 11.14
N SER A 78 8.21 1.86 9.88
CA SER A 78 8.79 2.99 9.14
C SER A 78 7.72 3.94 8.61
N LEU A 79 6.51 3.44 8.35
CA LEU A 79 5.38 4.23 7.84
C LEU A 79 4.61 4.93 8.95
N LYS A 80 4.29 6.20 8.70
CA LYS A 80 3.45 7.02 9.56
C LYS A 80 2.20 7.49 8.84
N THR A 81 1.09 7.58 9.57
CA THR A 81 -0.13 8.24 9.13
C THR A 81 0.06 9.76 9.15
N ALA A 82 -0.82 10.52 8.49
CA ALA A 82 -0.85 11.99 8.56
C ALA A 82 -0.87 12.52 10.02
N ASP A 83 -1.52 11.81 10.93
CA ASP A 83 -1.56 12.13 12.38
C ASP A 83 -0.25 11.79 13.13
N GLY A 84 0.79 11.31 12.43
CA GLY A 84 2.07 10.89 13.01
C GLY A 84 2.04 9.55 13.74
N ARG A 85 0.92 8.82 13.70
CA ARG A 85 0.78 7.48 14.28
C ARG A 85 1.50 6.44 13.42
N ILE A 86 1.98 5.38 14.06
CA ILE A 86 2.64 4.26 13.36
C ILE A 86 1.57 3.43 12.64
N VAL A 87 1.80 3.15 11.37
CA VAL A 87 0.92 2.29 10.58
C VAL A 87 1.00 0.85 11.07
N THR A 88 -0.13 0.28 11.48
CA THR A 88 -0.27 -1.14 11.85
C THR A 88 -0.79 -1.97 10.67
N GLN A 89 -0.72 -3.30 10.78
CA GLN A 89 -1.27 -4.19 9.76
C GLN A 89 -2.79 -4.02 9.58
N ASP A 90 -3.54 -3.78 10.65
CA ASP A 90 -4.99 -3.59 10.57
C ASP A 90 -5.36 -2.25 9.92
N TYR A 91 -4.59 -1.20 10.22
CA TYR A 91 -4.72 0.09 9.53
C TYR A 91 -4.36 -0.03 8.05
N TRP A 92 -3.24 -0.70 7.73
CA TRP A 92 -2.86 -0.96 6.35
C TRP A 92 -3.94 -1.72 5.59
N ASN A 93 -4.61 -2.70 6.21
CA ASN A 93 -5.70 -3.44 5.59
C ASN A 93 -7.08 -2.75 5.70
N GLN A 94 -7.13 -1.49 6.19
CA GLN A 94 -8.35 -0.71 6.38
C GLN A 94 -9.43 -1.43 7.22
N LYS A 95 -9.02 -2.27 8.17
CA LYS A 95 -9.96 -2.95 9.07
C LYS A 95 -10.37 -2.08 10.26
N THR A 96 -9.44 -1.24 10.73
CA THR A 96 -9.62 -0.40 11.91
C THR A 96 -8.78 0.86 11.78
N ASP A 97 -9.29 1.99 12.26
CA ASP A 97 -8.54 3.25 12.40
C ASP A 97 -7.64 3.30 13.65
N GLU A 98 -7.79 2.30 14.52
CA GLU A 98 -7.02 2.19 15.76
C GLU A 98 -5.64 1.60 15.48
N THR A 99 -4.63 2.44 15.59
CA THR A 99 -3.22 2.07 15.36
C THR A 99 -2.50 1.66 16.65
N ASN A 100 -3.24 1.37 17.72
CA ASN A 100 -2.65 1.08 19.03
C ASN A 100 -2.06 -0.35 19.05
N PRO A 101 -0.78 -0.55 19.38
CA PRO A 101 -0.13 -1.87 19.31
C PRO A 101 -0.51 -2.87 20.41
N HIS A 102 -1.62 -2.67 21.14
CA HIS A 102 -2.03 -3.53 22.26
C HIS A 102 -2.55 -4.90 21.80
N TYR A 103 -1.64 -5.75 21.33
CA TYR A 103 -1.93 -7.11 20.84
C TYR A 103 -2.57 -8.00 21.92
N TRP A 104 -2.33 -7.73 23.20
CA TRP A 104 -2.90 -8.46 24.33
C TRP A 104 -4.42 -8.30 24.49
N ASN A 105 -5.04 -7.31 23.82
CA ASN A 105 -6.50 -7.14 23.83
C ASN A 105 -7.24 -8.18 22.95
N TYR A 106 -6.51 -8.90 22.08
CA TYR A 106 -7.08 -9.91 21.17
C TYR A 106 -6.99 -11.35 21.72
N CYS A 107 -6.37 -11.56 22.89
CA CYS A 107 -6.49 -12.82 23.63
C CYS A 107 -7.89 -12.89 24.28
N LYS A 108 -8.85 -13.50 23.60
CA LYS A 108 -10.12 -13.96 24.18
C LYS A 108 -10.29 -15.44 23.88
#